data_AF-A0AAD7MX02-F1
#
_entry.id   AF-A0AAD7MX02-F1
#
_cell.length_a   1.000
_cell.length_b   1.000
_cell.length_c   1.000
_cell.angle_alpha   90.00
_cell.angle_beta   90.00
_cell.angle_gamma   90.00
#
_symmetry.space_group_name_H-M   'P 1'
#
loop_
_entity.id
_entity.type
_entity.pdbx_description
1 polymer ?
#
loop_
_entity_poly.entity_id
_entity_poly.type
_entity_poly.pdbx_seq_one_letter_code
_entity_poly.pdbx_strand_id
1 'polypeptide(L)'
;MTKFTLTQAHVASLLDPEGKGDWSAFFGAIDPNVRWVMASEKQGSGKTGVYNLASWVEEVHKPLISKLKDGEFKTSIRSFDVVGNKAIIEGEVVGVQMNGKPYNNRYAWFFTFSEDTGKIIEIREYLDTALLNELSATN
;
A
#
# COMPACT_ATOMS: atom_id res chain seq x y z
N MET A 1 19.89 -2.12 24.51
CA MET A 1 18.88 -2.90 23.75
C MET A 1 19.37 -3.02 22.32
N THR A 2 19.25 -4.19 21.70
CA THR A 2 19.66 -4.38 20.30
C THR A 2 18.61 -3.74 19.40
N LYS A 3 19.05 -2.90 18.45
CA LYS A 3 18.16 -2.27 17.47
C LYS A 3 17.62 -3.32 16.49
N PHE A 4 16.38 -3.15 16.07
CA PHE A 4 15.77 -3.92 15.00
C PHE A 4 16.60 -3.79 13.72
N THR A 5 16.77 -4.90 13.02
CA THR A 5 17.41 -4.97 11.72
C THR A 5 16.43 -5.63 10.75
N LEU A 6 16.09 -4.93 9.67
CA LEU A 6 15.19 -5.46 8.66
C LEU A 6 15.88 -6.61 7.90
N THR A 7 15.13 -7.68 7.64
CA THR A 7 15.61 -8.82 6.86
C THR A 7 14.65 -9.13 5.71
N GLN A 8 15.15 -9.79 4.66
CA GLN A 8 14.30 -10.26 3.58
C GLN A 8 13.21 -11.21 4.08
N ALA A 9 13.53 -12.10 5.02
CA ALA A 9 12.56 -13.02 5.61
C ALA A 9 11.43 -12.28 6.37
N HIS A 10 11.75 -11.19 7.06
CA HIS A 10 10.75 -10.36 7.71
C HIS A 10 9.81 -9.73 6.67
N VAL A 11 10.35 -9.12 5.61
CA VAL A 11 9.53 -8.52 4.55
C VAL A 11 8.66 -9.57 3.86
N ALA A 12 9.21 -10.72 3.49
CA ALA A 12 8.45 -11.84 2.91
C ALA A 12 7.29 -12.26 3.83
N SER A 13 7.50 -12.33 5.15
CA SER A 13 6.44 -12.69 6.09
C SER A 13 5.26 -11.70 6.13
N LEU A 14 5.49 -10.44 5.74
CA LEU A 14 4.44 -9.43 5.62
C LEU A 14 3.68 -9.55 4.30
N LEU A 15 4.38 -9.91 3.21
CA LEU A 15 3.85 -9.94 1.85
C LEU A 15 3.20 -11.28 1.46
N ASP A 16 3.71 -12.41 1.97
CA ASP A 16 3.22 -13.76 1.66
C ASP A 16 1.73 -13.97 2.01
N PRO A 17 1.20 -13.44 3.14
CA PRO A 17 -0.22 -13.53 3.46
C PRO A 17 -1.11 -12.69 2.51
N GLU A 18 -0.60 -11.57 1.96
CA GLU A 18 -1.38 -10.68 1.08
C GLU A 18 -1.79 -11.38 -0.22
N GLY A 19 -0.92 -12.22 -0.78
CA GLY A 19 -1.23 -13.05 -1.95
C GLY A 19 -2.37 -14.06 -1.71
N LYS A 20 -2.79 -14.24 -0.46
CA LYS A 20 -3.94 -15.06 -0.04
C LYS A 20 -5.12 -14.23 0.45
N GLY A 21 -5.06 -12.90 0.33
CA GLY A 21 -6.09 -11.97 0.79
C GLY A 21 -6.04 -11.66 2.29
N ASP A 22 -5.04 -12.12 3.04
CA ASP A 22 -4.87 -11.79 4.45
C ASP A 22 -3.87 -10.64 4.62
N TRP A 23 -4.40 -9.46 4.95
CA TRP A 23 -3.63 -8.23 5.11
C TRP A 23 -3.27 -7.94 6.58
N SER A 24 -3.65 -8.81 7.52
CA SER A 24 -3.52 -8.53 8.96
C SER A 24 -2.07 -8.37 9.40
N ALA A 25 -1.16 -9.18 8.85
CA ALA A 25 0.27 -9.11 9.15
C ALA A 25 0.87 -7.77 8.67
N PHE A 26 0.56 -7.36 7.45
CA PHE A 26 1.00 -6.09 6.89
C PHE A 26 0.47 -4.90 7.70
N PHE A 27 -0.85 -4.81 7.90
CA PHE A 27 -1.43 -3.70 8.69
C PHE A 27 -0.91 -3.68 10.13
N GLY A 28 -0.69 -4.86 10.73
CA GLY A 28 -0.09 -4.99 12.04
C GLY A 28 1.36 -4.50 12.10
N ALA A 29 2.09 -4.48 10.99
CA ALA A 29 3.47 -3.99 10.92
C ALA A 29 3.58 -2.46 10.73
N ILE A 30 2.49 -1.77 10.39
CA ILE A 30 2.48 -0.33 10.16
C ILE A 30 2.35 0.43 11.49
N ASP A 31 3.15 1.48 11.67
CA ASP A 31 2.97 2.42 12.77
C ASP A 31 1.67 3.21 12.56
N PRO A 32 0.79 3.38 13.57
CA PRO A 32 -0.42 4.17 13.42
C PRO A 32 -0.19 5.61 12.91
N ASN A 33 0.97 6.19 13.23
CA ASN A 33 1.40 7.52 12.79
C ASN A 33 2.34 7.47 11.57
N VAL A 34 2.34 6.38 10.81
CA VAL A 34 3.11 6.25 9.56
C VAL A 34 2.94 7.50 8.70
N ARG A 35 4.04 7.96 8.10
CA ARG A 35 3.98 8.94 7.03
C ARG A 35 3.77 8.21 5.70
N TRP A 36 2.52 8.11 5.26
CA TRP A 36 2.17 7.45 3.99
C TRP A 36 1.99 8.47 2.88
N VAL A 37 2.98 8.58 2.00
CA VAL A 37 2.97 9.47 0.83
C VAL A 37 2.49 8.69 -0.39
N MET A 38 1.36 9.10 -0.97
CA MET A 38 0.76 8.46 -2.12
C MET A 38 0.92 9.31 -3.38
N ALA A 39 1.76 8.84 -4.30
CA ALA A 39 2.26 9.47 -5.52
C ALA A 39 3.00 10.81 -5.32
N SER A 40 2.33 11.79 -4.72
CA SER A 40 2.80 13.17 -4.49
C SER A 40 2.47 13.59 -3.06
N GLU A 41 3.36 14.36 -2.43
CA GLU A 41 3.09 14.97 -1.12
C GLU A 41 2.04 16.09 -1.20
N LYS A 42 2.01 16.80 -2.34
CA LYS A 42 1.00 17.83 -2.59
C LYS A 42 -0.31 17.14 -2.93
N GLN A 43 -1.36 17.42 -2.14
CA GLN A 43 -2.72 17.06 -2.50
C GLN A 43 -3.09 17.74 -3.83
N GLY A 44 -3.54 16.95 -4.79
CA GLY A 44 -3.93 17.39 -6.13
C GLY A 44 -5.26 16.79 -6.57
N SER A 45 -5.49 16.74 -7.89
CA SER A 45 -6.65 16.04 -8.46
C SER A 45 -6.48 14.52 -8.28
N GLY A 46 -7.26 13.94 -7.38
CA GLY A 46 -7.24 12.51 -7.09
C GLY A 46 -6.88 12.17 -5.65
N LYS A 47 -6.79 10.88 -5.36
CA LYS A 47 -6.27 10.38 -4.08
C LYS A 47 -4.74 10.50 -4.12
N THR A 48 -4.21 11.65 -3.76
CA THR A 48 -2.76 11.92 -3.63
C THR A 48 -2.53 12.73 -2.37
N GLY A 49 -1.35 12.62 -1.76
CA GLY A 49 -1.02 13.38 -0.55
C GLY A 49 -0.28 12.55 0.49
N VAL A 50 -0.33 13.05 1.73
CA VAL A 50 0.26 12.41 2.90
C VAL A 50 -0.84 12.00 3.87
N TYR A 51 -0.80 10.75 4.30
CA TYR A 51 -1.78 10.14 5.20
C TYR A 51 -1.06 9.49 6.39
N ASN A 52 -1.80 9.28 7.47
CA ASN A 52 -1.45 8.26 8.45
C ASN A 52 -2.31 7.01 8.20
N LEU A 53 -2.14 5.95 9.00
CA LEU A 53 -2.85 4.71 8.74
C LEU A 53 -4.38 4.89 8.79
N ALA A 54 -4.88 5.61 9.79
CA ALA A 54 -6.32 5.84 9.94
C ALA A 54 -6.91 6.67 8.80
N SER A 55 -6.28 7.79 8.43
CA SER A 55 -6.78 8.63 7.34
C SER A 55 -6.63 7.97 5.98
N TRP A 56 -5.59 7.16 5.75
CA TRP A 56 -5.48 6.36 4.54
C TRP A 56 -6.62 5.34 4.43
N VAL A 57 -6.95 4.63 5.52
CA VAL A 57 -8.05 3.66 5.52
C VAL A 57 -9.39 4.32 5.20
N GLU A 58 -9.72 5.43 5.87
CA GLU A 58 -11.02 6.09 5.72
C GLU A 58 -11.15 6.89 4.41
N GLU A 59 -10.09 7.61 4.01
CA GLU A 59 -10.17 8.57 2.91
C GLU A 59 -9.76 7.97 1.56
N VAL A 60 -8.97 6.89 1.57
CA VAL A 60 -8.44 6.25 0.37
C VAL A 60 -9.00 4.84 0.22
N HIS A 61 -8.63 3.93 1.12
CA HIS A 61 -8.88 2.50 0.93
C HIS A 61 -10.38 2.16 0.86
N LYS A 62 -11.16 2.53 1.89
CA LYS A 62 -12.60 2.26 1.97
C LYS A 62 -13.37 2.83 0.77
N PRO A 63 -13.18 4.10 0.37
CA PRO A 63 -13.83 4.64 -0.82
C PRO A 63 -13.49 3.85 -2.09
N LEU A 64 -12.23 3.47 -2.30
CA LEU A 64 -11.82 2.77 -3.51
C LEU A 64 -12.39 1.34 -3.58
N ILE A 65 -12.33 0.56 -2.49
CA ILE A 65 -12.88 -0.80 -2.50
C ILE A 65 -14.40 -0.81 -2.66
N SER A 66 -15.11 0.23 -2.19
CA SER A 66 -16.55 0.38 -2.41
C SER A 66 -16.93 0.55 -3.89
N LYS A 67 -15.97 0.86 -4.75
CA LYS A 67 -16.14 0.99 -6.21
C LYS A 67 -15.79 -0.28 -6.98
N LEU A 68 -15.47 -1.37 -6.28
CA LEU A 68 -15.17 -2.67 -6.84
C LEU A 68 -16.31 -3.65 -6.58
N LYS A 69 -16.59 -4.52 -7.55
CA LYS A 69 -17.64 -5.55 -7.45
C LYS A 69 -17.40 -6.54 -6.32
N ASP A 70 -16.15 -6.96 -6.16
CA ASP A 70 -15.75 -7.94 -5.16
C ASP A 70 -15.53 -7.29 -3.78
N GLY A 71 -15.61 -5.95 -3.69
CA GLY A 71 -15.37 -5.21 -2.45
C GLY A 71 -13.92 -5.27 -1.96
N GLU A 72 -12.99 -5.75 -2.78
CA GLU A 72 -11.59 -5.92 -2.45
C GLU A 72 -10.69 -5.75 -3.68
N PHE A 73 -9.43 -5.42 -3.42
CA PHE A 73 -8.37 -5.50 -4.40
C PHE A 73 -7.64 -6.85 -4.31
N LYS A 74 -7.17 -7.35 -5.44
CA LYS A 74 -6.27 -8.51 -5.52
C LYS A 74 -4.87 -8.00 -5.79
N THR A 75 -3.95 -8.22 -4.86
CA THR A 75 -2.57 -7.76 -4.99
C THR A 75 -1.65 -8.94 -5.31
N SER A 76 -0.64 -8.68 -6.14
CA SER A 76 0.41 -9.65 -6.45
C SER A 76 1.76 -8.97 -6.42
N ILE A 77 2.68 -9.49 -5.60
CA ILE A 77 4.04 -8.99 -5.51
C ILE A 77 4.87 -9.59 -6.63
N ARG A 78 5.56 -8.74 -7.39
CA ARG A 78 6.46 -9.14 -8.49
C ARG A 78 7.87 -9.38 -7.99
N SER A 79 8.36 -8.47 -7.17
CA SER A 79 9.70 -8.51 -6.60
C SER A 79 9.80 -7.58 -5.41
N PHE A 80 10.78 -7.83 -4.54
CA PHE A 80 11.16 -6.87 -3.53
C PHE A 80 12.66 -6.98 -3.20
N ASP A 81 13.21 -5.88 -2.73
CA ASP A 81 14.58 -5.77 -2.25
C ASP A 81 14.60 -5.16 -0.85
N VAL A 82 15.60 -5.55 -0.05
CA VAL A 82 15.87 -4.95 1.27
C VAL A 82 17.21 -4.23 1.22
N VAL A 83 17.19 -2.94 1.54
CA VAL A 83 18.38 -2.07 1.59
C VAL A 83 18.39 -1.33 2.91
N GLY A 84 19.29 -1.73 3.82
CA GLY A 84 19.32 -1.22 5.18
C GLY A 84 18.00 -1.50 5.92
N ASN A 85 17.33 -0.46 6.39
CA ASN A 85 16.02 -0.53 7.03
C ASN A 85 14.85 -0.25 6.08
N LYS A 86 15.07 -0.30 4.77
CA LYS A 86 14.04 -0.07 3.75
C LYS A 86 13.73 -1.34 2.97
N ALA A 87 12.46 -1.54 2.67
CA ALA A 87 11.99 -2.50 1.67
C ALA A 87 11.49 -1.75 0.44
N ILE A 88 11.88 -2.19 -0.75
CA ILE A 88 11.43 -1.66 -2.04
C ILE A 88 10.67 -2.78 -2.72
N ILE A 89 9.40 -2.56 -3.06
CA ILE A 89 8.48 -3.62 -3.49
C ILE A 89 7.83 -3.18 -4.80
N GLU A 90 7.89 -4.03 -5.82
CA GLU A 90 7.09 -3.88 -7.03
C GLU A 90 5.91 -4.86 -6.97
N GLY A 91 4.72 -4.39 -7.30
CA GLY A 91 3.54 -5.24 -7.38
C GLY A 91 2.47 -4.72 -8.32
N GLU A 92 1.45 -5.54 -8.48
CA GLU A 92 0.24 -5.24 -9.23
C GLU A 92 -0.96 -5.30 -8.28
N VAL A 93 -1.89 -4.39 -8.47
CA VAL A 93 -3.17 -4.41 -7.78
C VAL A 93 -4.26 -4.41 -8.83
N VAL A 94 -5.09 -5.44 -8.80
CA VAL A 94 -6.17 -5.65 -9.76
C VAL A 94 -7.53 -5.70 -9.08
N GLY A 95 -8.57 -5.33 -9.83
CA GLY A 95 -9.96 -5.39 -9.38
C GLY A 95 -10.93 -5.20 -10.54
N VAL A 96 -12.20 -5.46 -10.31
CA VAL A 96 -13.27 -5.18 -11.28
C VAL A 96 -14.14 -4.07 -10.73
N GLN A 97 -14.18 -2.95 -11.44
CA GLN A 97 -14.98 -1.78 -11.09
C GLN A 97 -16.48 -2.11 -11.19
N MET A 98 -17.33 -1.36 -10.47
CA MET A 98 -18.79 -1.52 -10.53
C MET A 98 -19.36 -1.38 -11.96
N ASN A 99 -18.75 -0.52 -12.78
CA ASN A 99 -19.08 -0.34 -14.20
C ASN A 99 -18.62 -1.50 -15.12
N GLY A 100 -17.95 -2.53 -14.56
CA GLY A 100 -17.43 -3.69 -15.29
C GLY A 100 -16.05 -3.53 -15.91
N LYS A 101 -15.46 -2.33 -15.89
CA LYS A 101 -14.08 -2.12 -16.36
C LYS A 101 -13.08 -2.71 -15.38
N PRO A 102 -11.91 -3.16 -15.85
CA PRO A 102 -10.83 -3.58 -14.97
C PRO A 102 -10.16 -2.36 -14.32
N TYR A 103 -9.72 -2.52 -13.07
CA TYR A 103 -8.67 -1.72 -12.46
C TYR A 103 -7.41 -2.57 -12.46
N ASN A 104 -6.39 -2.20 -13.25
CA ASN A 104 -5.13 -2.95 -13.36
C ASN A 104 -3.97 -1.98 -13.17
N ASN A 105 -3.57 -1.73 -11.93
CA ASN A 105 -2.57 -0.72 -11.61
C ASN A 105 -1.27 -1.36 -11.11
N ARG A 106 -0.14 -0.71 -11.41
CA ARG A 106 1.20 -1.14 -11.01
C ARG A 106 1.73 -0.20 -9.95
N TYR A 107 2.42 -0.78 -8.98
CA TYR A 107 2.88 -0.07 -7.81
C TYR A 107 4.36 -0.30 -7.59
N ALA A 108 5.02 0.75 -7.11
CA ALA A 108 6.27 0.64 -6.38
C ALA A 108 6.07 1.23 -4.99
N TRP A 109 6.29 0.41 -3.96
CA TRP A 109 6.25 0.84 -2.57
C TRP A 109 7.66 0.86 -1.98
N PHE A 110 7.93 1.90 -1.20
CA PHE A 110 9.13 2.04 -0.41
C PHE A 110 8.71 2.11 1.05
N PHE A 111 8.97 1.05 1.81
CA PHE A 111 8.67 0.98 3.23
C PHE A 111 9.93 1.27 4.02
N THR A 112 9.88 2.22 4.95
CA THR A 112 10.97 2.48 5.90
C THR A 112 10.58 1.96 7.27
N PHE A 113 11.44 1.13 7.85
CA PHE A 113 11.22 0.50 9.15
C PHE A 113 11.97 1.24 10.26
N SER A 114 11.34 1.38 11.42
CA SER A 114 11.97 1.90 12.62
C SER A 114 12.99 0.89 13.18
N GLU A 115 14.19 1.35 13.48
CA GLU A 115 15.20 0.55 14.18
C GLU A 115 14.82 0.29 15.65
N ASP A 116 13.94 1.09 16.24
CA ASP A 116 13.59 0.95 17.65
C ASP A 116 12.40 0.01 17.85
N THR A 117 11.40 0.08 16.95
CA THR A 117 10.14 -0.67 17.08
C THR A 117 9.97 -1.79 16.05
N GLY A 118 10.74 -1.76 14.95
CA GLY A 118 10.53 -2.65 13.82
C GLY A 118 9.25 -2.37 13.02
N LYS A 119 8.53 -1.29 13.31
CA LYS A 119 7.31 -0.89 12.56
C LYS A 119 7.65 -0.10 11.31
N ILE A 120 6.77 -0.16 10.31
CA ILE A 120 6.82 0.70 9.12
C ILE A 120 6.40 2.11 9.52
N ILE A 121 7.33 3.06 9.46
CA ILE A 121 7.13 4.46 9.88
C ILE A 121 6.98 5.41 8.69
N GLU A 122 7.39 5.00 7.50
CA GLU A 122 7.15 5.74 6.26
C GLU A 122 6.82 4.79 5.13
N ILE A 123 5.83 5.15 4.33
CA ILE A 123 5.49 4.48 3.08
C ILE A 123 5.51 5.54 1.98
N ARG A 124 6.32 5.34 0.94
CA ARG A 124 6.23 6.10 -0.31
C ARG A 124 5.73 5.17 -1.40
N GLU A 125 4.61 5.55 -2.00
CA GLU A 125 3.90 4.76 -2.99
C GLU A 125 3.88 5.49 -4.33
N TYR A 126 4.27 4.79 -5.39
CA TYR A 126 4.17 5.26 -6.77
C TYR A 126 3.25 4.34 -7.54
N LEU A 127 2.37 4.93 -8.33
CA LEU A 127 1.35 4.22 -9.08
C LEU A 127 0.82 5.08 -10.23
N ASP A 128 -0.03 4.50 -11.09
CA ASP A 128 -0.76 5.28 -12.09
C ASP A 128 -1.96 6.00 -11.43
N THR A 129 -1.81 7.30 -11.19
CA THR A 129 -2.87 8.12 -10.58
C THR A 129 -4.05 8.36 -11.52
N ALA A 130 -3.89 8.21 -12.84
CA ALA A 130 -5.01 8.32 -13.78
C ALA A 130 -5.99 7.15 -13.59
N LEU A 131 -5.48 5.94 -13.37
CA LEU A 131 -6.30 4.77 -13.05
C LEU A 131 -7.03 4.92 -11.71
N LEU A 132 -6.37 5.49 -10.68
CA LEU A 132 -7.06 5.81 -9.42
C LEU A 132 -8.18 6.83 -9.61
N ASN A 133 -7.95 7.83 -10.46
CA ASN A 133 -8.96 8.86 -10.75
C ASN A 133 -10.16 8.27 -11.50
N GLU A 134 -9.92 7.38 -12.47
CA GLU A 134 -10.98 6.65 -13.15
C GLU A 134 -11.81 5.79 -12.17
N LEU A 135 -11.14 5.01 -11.31
CA LEU A 135 -11.81 4.22 -10.28
C LEU A 135 -12.64 5.10 -9.34
N SER A 136 -12.07 6.21 -8.87
CA SER A 136 -12.74 7.14 -7.95
C SER A 136 -14.00 7.78 -8.56
N ALA A 137 -14.01 7.97 -9.88
CA ALA A 137 -15.14 8.53 -10.63
C ALA A 137 -16.20 7.47 -11.02
N THR A 138 -15.98 6.19 -10.69
CA THR A 138 -16.94 5.13 -10.97
C THR A 138 -18.17 5.29 -10.08
N ASN A 139 -19.36 5.18 -10.66
CA ASN A 139 -20.63 5.22 -9.94
C ASN A 139 -20.98 3.84 -9.39
#